data_AF-A0A924RVY5-F1
#
_entry.id   AF-A0A924RVY5-F1
#
_cell.length_a   1.000
_cell.length_b   1.000
_cell.length_c   1.000
_cell.angle_alpha   90.00
_cell.angle_beta   90.00
_cell.angle_gamma   90.00
#
_symmetry.space_group_name_H-M   'P 1'
#
loop_
_entity.id
_entity.type
_entity.pdbx_description
1 polymer ?
#
loop_
_entity_poly.entity_id
_entity_poly.type
_entity_poly.pdbx_seq_one_letter_code
_entity_poly.pdbx_strand_id
1 'polypeptide(L)'
;MSFKTIVIIVLAVFITVIFMQNTDQVMFTLLWKEIYVSKLIMMLIVTVFGFIIGVIVARPKRKKKELVLENTTSSKNMNSTDEDYISMKKQNDLSDEDRDYIN
;
A
#
# COMPACT_ATOMS: atom_id res chain seq x y z
N MET A 1 -10.25 -43.89 -9.46
CA MET A 1 -9.89 -42.47 -9.63
C MET A 1 -11.09 -41.73 -10.18
N SER A 2 -11.46 -40.58 -9.60
CA SER A 2 -12.54 -39.77 -10.16
C SER A 2 -12.08 -39.13 -11.48
N PHE A 3 -13.02 -38.83 -12.40
CA PHE A 3 -12.71 -38.09 -13.62
C PHE A 3 -11.98 -36.78 -13.34
N LYS A 4 -12.37 -36.08 -12.25
CA LYS A 4 -11.71 -34.86 -11.78
C LYS A 4 -10.24 -35.09 -11.46
N THR A 5 -9.89 -36.23 -10.86
CA THR A 5 -8.50 -36.57 -10.52
C THR A 5 -7.67 -36.82 -11.78
N ILE A 6 -8.21 -37.56 -12.75
CA ILE A 6 -7.54 -37.76 -14.05
C ILE A 6 -7.27 -36.42 -14.74
N VAL A 7 -8.26 -35.52 -14.76
CA VAL A 7 -8.12 -34.20 -15.39
C VAL A 7 -7.05 -33.36 -14.70
N ILE A 8 -7.02 -33.35 -13.37
CA ILE A 8 -6.00 -32.61 -12.60
C ILE A 8 -4.60 -33.17 -12.88
N ILE A 9 -4.45 -34.49 -12.96
CA ILE A 9 -3.15 -35.12 -13.26
C ILE A 9 -2.68 -34.75 -14.67
N VAL A 10 -3.55 -34.87 -15.66
CA VAL A 10 -3.24 -34.50 -17.04
C VAL A 10 -2.83 -33.02 -17.12
N LEU A 11 -3.59 -32.13 -16.48
CA LEU A 11 -3.27 -30.71 -16.42
C LEU A 11 -1.91 -30.46 -15.74
N ALA A 12 -1.63 -31.14 -14.63
CA ALA A 12 -0.35 -31.02 -13.92
C ALA A 12 0.83 -31.45 -14.79
N VAL A 13 0.70 -32.53 -15.56
CA VAL A 13 1.72 -32.98 -16.51
C VAL A 13 1.94 -31.92 -17.59
N PHE A 14 0.87 -31.36 -18.18
CA PHE A 14 1.00 -30.29 -19.17
C PHE A 14 1.72 -29.05 -18.61
N ILE A 15 1.32 -28.59 -17.43
CA ILE A 15 1.97 -27.44 -16.76
C ILE A 15 3.46 -27.74 -16.53
N THR A 16 3.78 -28.95 -16.06
CA THR A 16 5.16 -29.35 -15.80
C THR A 16 6.01 -29.35 -17.07
N VAL A 17 5.47 -29.85 -18.18
CA VAL A 17 6.15 -29.84 -19.49
C VAL A 17 6.38 -28.41 -19.97
N ILE A 18 5.38 -27.53 -19.86
CA ILE A 18 5.52 -26.11 -20.22
C ILE A 18 6.64 -25.47 -19.38
N PHE A 19 6.70 -25.75 -18.08
CA PHE A 19 7.76 -25.22 -17.22
C PHE A 19 9.15 -25.74 -17.64
N MET A 20 9.29 -27.05 -17.89
CA MET A 20 10.55 -27.60 -18.37
C MET A 20 11.01 -26.96 -19.69
N GLN A 21 10.10 -26.78 -20.65
CA GLN A 21 10.43 -26.15 -21.94
C GLN A 21 10.86 -24.67 -21.80
N ASN A 22 10.41 -23.98 -20.76
CA ASN A 22 10.76 -22.57 -20.53
C ASN A 22 11.90 -22.39 -19.50
N THR A 23 12.53 -23.48 -19.06
CA THR A 23 13.63 -23.44 -18.07
C THR A 23 14.98 -23.05 -18.71
N ASP A 24 15.00 -22.74 -20.00
CA ASP A 24 16.18 -22.23 -20.70
C ASP A 24 16.89 -21.13 -19.93
N GLN A 25 18.21 -21.25 -19.89
CA GLN A 25 19.07 -20.26 -19.26
C GLN A 25 19.22 -19.05 -20.18
N VAL A 26 19.13 -17.87 -19.59
CA VAL A 26 19.42 -16.59 -20.23
C VAL A 26 20.55 -15.93 -19.45
N MET A 27 21.50 -15.37 -20.19
CA MET A 27 22.63 -14.65 -19.61
C MET A 27 22.17 -13.25 -19.19
N PHE A 28 22.36 -12.92 -17.92
CA PHE A 28 22.16 -11.58 -17.40
C PHE A 28 23.46 -11.01 -16.86
N THR A 29 23.78 -9.79 -17.28
CA THR A 29 24.90 -9.03 -16.72
C THR A 29 24.36 -8.11 -15.63
N LEU A 30 24.59 -8.46 -14.37
CA LEU A 30 24.21 -7.66 -13.21
C LEU A 30 25.46 -7.00 -12.62
N LEU A 31 25.56 -5.68 -12.70
CA LEU A 31 26.62 -4.87 -12.06
C LEU A 31 28.01 -5.55 -12.17
N TRP A 32 28.49 -5.74 -13.40
CA TRP A 32 29.80 -6.36 -13.72
C TRP A 32 29.92 -7.88 -13.53
N LYS A 33 28.85 -8.59 -13.16
CA LYS A 33 28.84 -10.07 -13.07
C LYS A 33 27.89 -10.70 -14.08
N GLU A 34 28.36 -11.71 -14.79
CA GLU A 34 27.51 -12.57 -15.63
C GLU A 34 26.89 -13.69 -14.79
N ILE A 35 25.56 -13.79 -14.84
CA ILE A 35 24.78 -14.78 -14.10
C ILE A 35 23.83 -15.46 -15.09
N TYR A 36 23.86 -16.78 -15.11
CA TYR A 36 22.94 -17.60 -15.89
C TYR A 36 21.74 -17.94 -15.02
N VAL A 37 20.56 -17.50 -15.46
CA VAL A 37 19.31 -17.68 -14.73
C VAL A 37 18.27 -18.21 -15.69
N SER A 38 17.35 -19.07 -15.23
CA SER A 38 16.25 -19.52 -16.09
C SER A 38 15.32 -18.35 -16.43
N LYS A 39 14.82 -18.33 -17.68
CA LYS A 39 13.87 -17.31 -18.15
C LYS A 39 12.65 -17.22 -17.22
N LEU A 40 12.17 -18.36 -16.72
CA LEU A 40 11.04 -18.44 -15.78
C LEU A 40 11.31 -17.72 -14.46
N ILE A 41 12.43 -18.01 -13.78
CA ILE A 41 12.73 -17.35 -12.51
C ILE A 41 12.84 -15.83 -12.74
N MET A 42 13.45 -15.42 -13.84
CA MET A 42 13.65 -14.00 -14.10
C MET A 42 12.32 -13.29 -14.36
N MET A 43 11.45 -13.87 -15.20
CA MET A 43 10.12 -13.31 -15.43
C MET A 43 9.31 -13.22 -14.14
N LEU A 44 9.38 -14.23 -13.27
CA LEU A 44 8.73 -14.20 -11.96
C LEU A 44 9.26 -13.05 -11.10
N ILE A 45 10.58 -12.92 -10.97
CA ILE A 45 11.22 -11.87 -10.17
C ILE A 45 10.82 -10.49 -10.66
N VAL A 46 10.98 -10.22 -11.97
CA VAL A 46 10.63 -8.93 -12.56
C VAL A 46 9.14 -8.62 -12.38
N THR A 47 8.28 -9.62 -12.55
CA THR A 47 6.83 -9.46 -12.36
C THR A 47 6.49 -9.11 -10.91
N VAL A 48 7.09 -9.79 -9.93
CA VAL A 48 6.86 -9.52 -8.51
C VAL A 48 7.35 -8.12 -8.14
N PHE A 49 8.57 -7.75 -8.53
CA PHE A 49 9.10 -6.41 -8.26
C PHE A 49 8.27 -5.32 -8.96
N GLY A 50 7.92 -5.52 -10.23
CA GLY A 50 7.06 -4.62 -10.98
C GLY A 50 5.68 -4.48 -10.36
N PHE A 51 5.10 -5.57 -9.86
CA PHE A 51 3.83 -5.55 -9.15
C PHE A 51 3.92 -4.77 -7.83
N ILE A 52 4.95 -5.00 -7.02
CA ILE A 52 5.16 -4.28 -5.75
C ILE A 52 5.30 -2.78 -6.01
N ILE A 53 6.17 -2.40 -6.95
CA ILE A 53 6.36 -0.99 -7.34
C ILE A 53 5.04 -0.42 -7.87
N GLY A 54 4.36 -1.15 -8.75
CA GLY A 54 3.07 -0.76 -9.31
C GLY A 54 2.02 -0.50 -8.24
N VAL A 55 1.91 -1.37 -7.23
CA VAL A 55 0.99 -1.19 -6.10
C VAL A 55 1.35 0.03 -5.25
N ILE A 56 2.64 0.26 -4.98
CA ILE A 56 3.09 1.43 -4.23
C ILE A 56 2.77 2.73 -4.99
N VAL A 57 3.04 2.75 -6.29
CA VAL A 57 2.80 3.91 -7.16
C VAL A 57 1.30 4.14 -7.39
N ALA A 58 0.53 3.07 -7.57
CA ALA A 58 -0.91 3.12 -7.78
C ALA A 58 -1.69 3.49 -6.51
N ARG A 59 -1.04 3.53 -5.33
CA ARG A 59 -1.70 3.91 -4.08
C ARG A 59 -2.26 5.33 -4.23
N PRO A 60 -3.59 5.51 -4.30
CA PRO A 60 -4.16 6.84 -4.43
C PRO A 60 -3.76 7.64 -3.19
N LYS A 61 -3.00 8.72 -3.39
CA LYS A 61 -2.73 9.67 -2.33
C LYS A 61 -4.10 10.16 -1.88
N ARG A 62 -4.50 9.84 -0.65
CA ARG A 62 -5.69 10.44 -0.05
C ARG A 62 -5.46 11.94 -0.16
N LYS A 63 -6.24 12.60 -1.01
CA LYS A 63 -6.30 14.06 -1.02
C LYS A 63 -6.50 14.42 0.43
N LYS A 64 -5.53 15.14 1.01
CA LYS A 64 -5.73 15.76 2.32
C LYS A 64 -7.06 16.48 2.16
N LYS A 65 -8.08 16.05 2.91
CA LYS A 65 -9.31 16.82 2.99
C LYS A 65 -8.82 18.21 3.35
N GLU A 66 -8.97 19.16 2.43
CA GLU A 66 -8.88 20.56 2.80
C GLU A 66 -9.70 20.68 4.07
N LEU A 67 -9.08 21.28 5.08
CA LEU A 67 -9.73 21.65 6.31
C LEU A 67 -10.79 22.67 5.92
N VAL A 68 -11.94 22.19 5.45
CA VAL A 68 -13.18 22.93 5.52
C VAL A 68 -13.52 22.91 6.99
N LEU A 69 -13.13 24.00 7.63
CA LEU A 69 -13.66 24.48 8.89
C LEU A 69 -15.18 24.59 8.72
N GLU A 70 -15.89 23.50 8.97
CA GLU A 70 -17.31 23.55 9.23
C GLU A 70 -17.58 22.71 10.47
N ASN A 71 -18.02 23.43 11.50
CA ASN A 71 -18.38 22.93 12.80
C ASN A 71 -19.39 21.80 12.66
N THR A 72 -19.04 20.56 13.00
CA THR A 72 -19.98 19.61 13.59
C THR A 72 -19.22 18.45 14.22
N THR A 73 -19.13 18.55 15.54
CA THR A 73 -19.13 17.45 16.52
C THR A 73 -19.27 16.02 15.96
N SER A 74 -18.22 15.21 16.06
CA SER A 74 -18.26 13.99 16.88
C SER A 74 -17.03 13.08 16.70
N SER A 75 -16.57 12.61 17.86
CA SER A 75 -15.88 11.34 18.10
C SER A 75 -14.40 11.22 17.75
N LYS A 76 -13.58 11.67 18.70
CA LYS A 76 -12.69 10.82 19.51
C LYS A 76 -11.99 9.67 18.77
N ASN A 77 -10.67 9.81 18.62
CA ASN A 77 -9.66 8.83 19.07
C ASN A 77 -8.27 9.33 18.64
N MET A 78 -7.60 10.10 19.50
CA MET A 78 -6.15 10.17 19.48
C MET A 78 -5.63 10.09 20.92
N ASN A 79 -4.76 9.11 21.10
CA ASN A 79 -4.16 8.74 22.36
C ASN A 79 -3.20 9.84 22.84
N SER A 80 -3.22 10.00 24.17
CA SER A 80 -2.09 10.23 25.07
C SER A 80 -1.13 11.37 24.76
N THR A 81 -1.04 12.23 25.79
CA THR A 81 0.03 13.18 26.10
C THR A 81 -0.21 14.54 25.49
N ASP A 82 -0.75 15.48 26.31
CA ASP A 82 -0.52 16.94 26.31
C ASP A 82 -1.75 17.69 26.87
N GLU A 83 -2.18 17.34 28.09
CA GLU A 83 -3.41 17.83 28.74
C GLU A 83 -3.18 19.00 29.73
N ASP A 84 -2.11 19.80 29.59
CA ASP A 84 -1.85 20.93 30.52
C ASP A 84 -1.75 22.31 29.85
N TYR A 85 -1.75 22.41 28.52
CA TYR A 85 -1.56 23.69 27.81
C TYR A 85 -2.84 24.27 27.18
N ILE A 86 -3.98 23.57 27.25
CA ILE A 86 -5.21 23.96 26.51
C ILE A 86 -6.23 24.72 27.39
N SER A 87 -6.11 24.70 28.72
CA SER A 87 -7.12 25.30 29.60
C SER A 87 -7.04 26.83 29.75
N MET A 88 -5.89 27.46 29.47
CA MET A 88 -5.73 28.92 29.61
C MET A 88 -6.09 29.72 28.35
N LYS A 89 -6.20 29.09 27.17
CA LYS A 89 -6.43 29.81 25.89
C LYS A 89 -7.91 29.91 25.49
N LYS A 90 -8.85 29.58 26.38
CA LYS A 90 -10.29 29.51 26.04
C LYS A 90 -11.11 30.76 26.41
N GLN A 91 -10.55 31.75 27.09
CA GLN A 91 -11.34 32.90 27.58
C GLN A 91 -11.03 34.26 26.95
N ASN A 92 -10.07 34.39 26.04
CA ASN A 92 -9.64 35.69 25.52
C ASN A 92 -9.68 35.80 23.98
N ASP A 93 -10.72 35.26 23.35
CA ASP A 93 -10.99 35.50 21.92
C ASP A 93 -12.13 36.52 21.72
N LEU A 94 -12.46 37.30 22.75
CA LEU A 94 -13.39 38.43 22.66
C LEU A 94 -12.62 39.74 22.76
N SER A 95 -12.92 40.65 21.82
CA SER A 95 -12.53 42.06 21.87
C SER A 95 -13.06 42.73 23.13
N ASP A 96 -12.39 43.75 23.65
CA ASP A 96 -12.88 44.53 24.78
C ASP A 96 -14.27 45.14 24.49
N GLU A 97 -14.54 45.50 23.23
CA GLU A 97 -15.85 45.98 22.77
C GLU A 97 -16.95 44.89 22.78
N ASP A 98 -16.60 43.61 22.58
CA ASP A 98 -17.57 42.51 22.52
C ASP A 98 -18.06 42.08 23.92
N ARG A 99 -17.30 42.41 24.96
CA ARG A 99 -17.59 42.01 26.35
C ARG A 99 -18.79 42.77 26.92
N ASP A 100 -19.00 44.01 26.50
CA ASP A 100 -20.09 44.85 27.00
C ASP A 100 -21.48 44.39 26.55
N TYR A 101 -21.57 43.52 25.54
CA TYR A 101 -22.85 43.00 25.02
C TYR A 101 -23.38 41.76 25.75
N ILE A 102 -22.58 41.15 26.63
CA ILE A 102 -22.92 39.87 27.28
C ILE A 102 -23.48 40.08 28.70
N ASN A 103 -23.52 41.33 29.20
CA ASN A 103 -23.98 41.66 30.55
C ASN A 103 -25.37 42.32 30.58
#